data_AF-A0A4Q5Y9W5-F1
#
_entry.id   AF-A0A4Q5Y9W5-F1
#
_cell.length_a   1.000
_cell.length_b   1.000
_cell.length_c   1.000
_cell.angle_alpha   90.00
_cell.angle_beta   90.00
_cell.angle_gamma   90.00
#
_symmetry.space_group_name_H-M   'P 1'
#
loop_
_entity.id
_entity.type
_entity.pdbx_description
1 polymer ?
#
loop_
_entity_poly.entity_id
_entity_poly.type
_entity_poly.pdbx_seq_one_letter_code
_entity_poly.pdbx_strand_id
1 'polypeptide(L)'
;MKTTDPDKPPKKTFSYIPILMHIPVAIVLAMVMVWPTEEYTILGMRSTWFYKPFVGMCLINSLWLVMVNQVTIALDKRIRWEEHFAKRSLYQLIFGWAVPVVASFFLAKWYFGLIGIDIMTTLYSRHMYVAVLGLPLIINFGYMLYYLFYFFGVGVEVAGKLKAGEPYPDELIFQQRGGAVKMRVDEIAYVFVR
;
A
#
# COMPACT_ATOMS: atom_id res chain seq x y z
N MET A 1 7.81 -30.85 -3.24
CA MET A 1 7.20 -30.40 -4.52
C MET A 1 5.78 -29.93 -4.18
N LYS A 2 5.51 -28.61 -4.15
CA LYS A 2 4.16 -28.10 -3.83
C LYS A 2 3.30 -28.25 -5.08
N THR A 3 2.34 -29.16 -5.04
CA THR A 3 1.28 -29.32 -6.04
C THR A 3 0.52 -28.01 -6.16
N THR A 4 0.73 -27.28 -7.26
CA THR A 4 -0.11 -26.15 -7.64
C THR A 4 -1.46 -26.68 -8.09
N ASP A 5 -2.43 -26.59 -7.19
CA ASP A 5 -3.84 -26.94 -7.41
C ASP A 5 -4.41 -26.10 -8.58
N PRO A 6 -4.79 -26.72 -9.71
CA PRO A 6 -5.27 -26.02 -10.91
C PRO A 6 -6.63 -25.34 -10.72
N ASP A 7 -7.32 -25.59 -9.60
CA ASP A 7 -8.71 -25.16 -9.37
C ASP A 7 -8.82 -23.90 -8.49
N LYS A 8 -7.70 -23.29 -8.07
CA LYS A 8 -7.74 -22.01 -7.36
C LYS A 8 -8.02 -20.86 -8.34
N PRO A 9 -9.10 -20.07 -8.16
CA PRO A 9 -9.30 -18.88 -8.97
C PRO A 9 -8.06 -17.99 -8.84
N PRO A 10 -7.55 -17.43 -9.94
CA PRO A 10 -6.35 -16.61 -9.90
C PRO A 10 -6.60 -15.48 -8.91
N LYS A 11 -5.85 -15.46 -7.79
CA LYS A 11 -5.88 -14.34 -6.86
C LYS A 11 -5.47 -13.10 -7.62
N LYS A 12 -6.45 -12.32 -8.06
CA LYS A 12 -6.24 -11.10 -8.84
C LYS A 12 -5.46 -10.16 -7.93
N THR A 13 -4.18 -9.99 -8.22
CA THR A 13 -3.32 -9.10 -7.46
C THR A 13 -3.73 -7.68 -7.80
N PHE A 14 -4.27 -6.95 -6.82
CA PHE A 14 -4.50 -5.53 -6.97
C PHE A 14 -3.16 -4.83 -7.17
N SER A 15 -3.03 -4.15 -8.30
CA SER A 15 -1.93 -3.22 -8.54
C SER A 15 -2.39 -1.86 -8.06
N TYR A 16 -2.14 -1.55 -6.79
CA TYR A 16 -2.57 -0.30 -6.15
C TYR A 16 -1.99 0.93 -6.83
N ILE A 17 -0.67 0.96 -7.01
CA ILE A 17 0.05 2.04 -7.68
C ILE A 17 1.02 1.39 -8.67
N PRO A 18 0.96 1.75 -9.98
CA PRO A 18 1.92 1.25 -10.94
C PRO A 18 3.32 1.72 -10.56
N ILE A 19 4.33 0.87 -10.76
CA ILE A 19 5.71 1.15 -10.30
C ILE A 19 6.24 2.51 -10.75
N LEU A 20 5.86 2.95 -11.96
CA LEU A 20 6.22 4.23 -12.55
C LEU A 20 5.71 5.44 -11.76
N MET A 21 4.58 5.30 -11.06
CA MET A 21 4.01 6.37 -10.23
C MET A 21 4.70 6.51 -8.88
N HIS A 22 5.54 5.56 -8.44
CA HIS A 22 6.25 5.71 -7.18
C HIS A 22 7.28 6.84 -7.21
N ILE A 23 7.96 7.04 -8.34
CA ILE A 23 8.98 8.07 -8.51
C ILE A 23 8.39 9.49 -8.36
N PRO A 24 7.36 9.88 -9.12
CA PRO A 24 6.79 11.22 -8.98
C PRO A 24 6.17 11.43 -7.59
N VAL A 25 5.54 10.41 -6.99
CA VAL A 25 5.01 10.52 -5.62
C VAL A 25 6.14 10.71 -4.62
N ALA A 26 7.24 9.95 -4.72
CA ALA A 26 8.39 10.10 -3.84
C ALA A 26 9.03 11.49 -3.94
N ILE A 27 9.12 12.05 -5.16
CA ILE A 27 9.60 13.40 -5.41
C ILE A 27 8.70 14.44 -4.74
N VAL A 28 7.38 14.33 -4.90
CA VAL A 28 6.43 15.25 -4.26
C VAL A 28 6.52 15.16 -2.75
N LEU A 29 6.57 13.96 -2.17
CA LEU A 29 6.71 13.78 -0.72
C LEU A 29 8.05 14.34 -0.21
N ALA A 30 9.14 14.14 -0.95
CA ALA A 30 10.45 14.68 -0.59
C ALA A 30 10.45 16.20 -0.65
N MET A 31 9.78 16.76 -1.66
CA MET A 31 9.60 18.20 -1.80
C MET A 31 8.84 18.73 -0.58
N VAL A 32 7.69 18.13 -0.22
CA VAL A 32 6.91 18.54 0.97
C VAL A 32 7.70 18.44 2.27
N MET A 33 8.56 17.42 2.43
CA MET A 33 9.39 17.26 3.61
C MET A 33 10.54 18.26 3.73
N VAL A 34 11.03 18.77 2.60
CA VAL A 34 12.18 19.69 2.55
C VAL A 34 11.72 21.15 2.33
N TRP A 35 10.50 21.37 1.85
CA TRP A 35 9.87 22.70 1.70
C TRP A 35 9.64 23.37 3.06
N PRO A 36 9.84 24.69 3.18
CA PRO A 36 10.91 25.22 3.98
C PRO A 36 10.60 25.22 5.48
N THR A 37 11.51 24.61 6.23
CA THR A 37 12.00 25.17 7.49
C THR A 37 12.51 26.59 7.20
N GLU A 38 12.14 27.57 8.03
CA GLU A 38 12.08 29.03 7.80
C GLU A 38 13.26 29.75 7.08
N GLU A 39 14.39 29.08 6.85
CA GLU A 39 15.60 29.65 6.23
C GLU A 39 15.68 29.51 4.69
N TYR A 40 14.79 28.74 4.05
CA TYR A 40 14.84 28.50 2.59
C TYR A 40 13.70 29.20 1.84
N THR A 41 13.87 30.49 1.53
CA THR A 41 13.06 31.19 0.50
C THR A 41 13.21 30.48 -0.86
N ILE A 42 12.42 30.84 -1.89
CA ILE A 42 12.57 30.30 -3.27
C ILE A 42 14.02 30.39 -3.78
N LEU A 43 14.80 31.37 -3.31
CA LEU A 43 16.24 31.49 -3.59
C LEU A 43 17.08 30.33 -3.00
N GLY A 44 16.69 29.81 -1.83
CA GLY A 44 17.35 28.70 -1.14
C GLY A 44 17.28 27.37 -1.91
N MET A 45 16.29 27.19 -2.80
CA MET A 45 16.20 26.01 -3.67
C MET A 45 17.32 25.93 -4.71
N ARG A 46 18.00 27.05 -4.99
CA ARG A 46 19.18 27.08 -5.86
C ARG A 46 20.47 26.74 -5.11
N SER A 47 20.42 26.60 -3.78
CA SER A 47 21.59 26.25 -2.99
C SER A 47 21.95 24.78 -3.16
N THR A 48 23.24 24.50 -3.32
CA THR A 48 23.78 23.12 -3.33
C THR A 48 23.46 22.36 -2.04
N TRP A 49 23.21 23.09 -0.94
CA TRP A 49 22.79 22.52 0.34
C TRP A 49 21.38 21.94 0.34
N PHE A 50 20.48 22.41 -0.52
CA PHE A 50 19.11 21.89 -0.62
C PHE A 50 19.08 20.48 -1.25
N TYR A 51 19.92 20.24 -2.26
CA TYR A 51 19.88 18.99 -3.02
C TYR A 51 20.29 17.77 -2.22
N LYS A 52 21.20 17.92 -1.23
CA LYS A 52 21.64 16.81 -0.38
C LYS A 52 20.47 16.18 0.42
N PRO A 53 19.77 16.92 1.31
CA PRO A 53 18.62 16.36 2.02
C PRO A 53 17.48 15.96 1.09
N PHE A 54 17.25 16.70 0.01
CA PHE A 54 16.21 16.37 -0.96
C PHE A 54 16.41 15.00 -1.61
N VAL A 55 17.63 14.69 -2.05
CA VAL A 55 17.96 13.37 -2.62
C VAL A 55 17.82 12.28 -1.56
N GLY A 56 18.31 12.51 -0.34
CA GLY A 56 18.15 11.57 0.78
C GLY A 56 16.67 11.24 1.04
N MET A 57 15.81 12.26 1.06
CA MET A 57 14.36 12.08 1.25
C MET A 57 13.67 11.41 0.06
N CYS A 58 14.07 11.72 -1.17
CA CYS A 58 13.58 10.99 -2.34
C CYS A 58 13.86 9.49 -2.23
N LEU A 59 15.07 9.11 -1.81
CA LEU A 59 15.47 7.72 -1.66
C LEU A 59 14.67 7.01 -0.56
N ILE A 60 14.52 7.67 0.59
CA ILE A 60 13.74 7.15 1.73
C ILE A 60 12.26 6.99 1.36
N ASN A 61 11.64 8.00 0.74
CA ASN A 61 10.25 7.93 0.31
C ASN A 61 10.02 6.84 -0.74
N SER A 62 10.96 6.69 -1.67
CA SER A 62 10.91 5.61 -2.68
C SER A 62 10.99 4.23 -2.01
N LEU A 63 11.89 4.07 -1.04
CA LEU A 63 12.01 2.84 -0.25
C LEU A 63 10.69 2.52 0.46
N TRP A 64 10.09 3.49 1.15
CA TRP A 64 8.81 3.29 1.84
C TRP A 64 7.70 2.86 0.88
N LEU A 65 7.51 3.58 -0.23
CA LEU A 65 6.47 3.25 -1.22
C LEU A 65 6.65 1.83 -1.76
N VAL A 66 7.87 1.46 -2.14
CA VAL A 66 8.16 0.12 -2.65
C VAL A 66 7.91 -0.94 -1.59
N MET A 67 8.44 -0.77 -0.37
CA MET A 67 8.30 -1.76 0.69
C MET A 67 6.84 -1.92 1.12
N VAL A 68 6.12 -0.82 1.34
CA VAL A 68 4.69 -0.84 1.68
C VAL A 68 3.89 -1.54 0.59
N ASN A 69 4.13 -1.22 -0.69
CA ASN A 69 3.42 -1.84 -1.80
C ASN A 69 3.69 -3.36 -1.86
N GLN A 70 4.96 -3.77 -1.76
CA GLN A 70 5.33 -5.18 -1.78
C GLN A 70 4.73 -5.96 -0.60
N VAL A 71 4.77 -5.38 0.60
CA VAL A 71 4.17 -5.99 1.79
C VAL A 71 2.66 -6.09 1.63
N THR A 72 2.00 -5.04 1.16
CA THR A 72 0.53 -5.04 0.96
C THR A 72 0.13 -6.14 -0.02
N ILE A 73 0.77 -6.21 -1.19
CA ILE A 73 0.54 -7.25 -2.20
C ILE A 73 0.82 -8.66 -1.63
N ALA A 74 1.94 -8.82 -0.91
CA ALA A 74 2.32 -10.11 -0.32
C ALA A 74 1.31 -10.56 0.72
N LEU A 75 0.83 -9.64 1.54
CA LEU A 75 -0.17 -9.94 2.53
C LEU A 75 -1.53 -10.17 1.84
N ASP A 76 -1.94 -9.42 0.81
CA ASP A 76 -3.26 -9.61 0.15
C ASP A 76 -3.39 -11.00 -0.44
N LYS A 77 -2.27 -11.54 -0.94
CA LYS A 77 -2.18 -12.93 -1.41
C LYS A 77 -2.41 -13.95 -0.30
N ARG A 78 -2.14 -13.64 0.96
CA ARG A 78 -2.10 -14.60 2.07
C ARG A 78 -3.24 -14.43 3.08
N ILE A 79 -3.65 -13.20 3.35
CA ILE A 79 -4.57 -12.83 4.42
C ILE A 79 -5.47 -11.74 3.86
N ARG A 80 -6.73 -12.06 3.57
CA ARG A 80 -7.70 -11.07 3.07
C ARG A 80 -8.23 -10.22 4.21
N TRP A 81 -8.60 -8.97 3.92
CA TRP A 81 -9.14 -8.05 4.91
C TRP A 81 -10.49 -8.53 5.47
N GLU A 82 -11.30 -9.13 4.60
CA GLU A 82 -12.67 -9.60 4.88
C GLU A 82 -12.68 -10.80 5.84
N GLU A 83 -11.69 -11.69 5.71
CA GLU A 83 -11.62 -12.91 6.51
C GLU A 83 -10.93 -12.66 7.86
N HIS A 84 -9.91 -11.81 7.88
CA HIS A 84 -8.96 -11.72 8.98
C HIS A 84 -8.48 -10.29 9.24
N PHE A 85 -9.40 -9.34 9.42
CA PHE A 85 -9.10 -7.92 9.60
C PHE A 85 -8.04 -7.65 10.68
N ALA A 86 -8.25 -8.10 11.91
CA ALA A 86 -7.33 -7.83 13.02
C ALA A 86 -5.91 -8.39 12.79
N LYS A 87 -5.84 -9.65 12.30
CA LYS A 87 -4.57 -10.31 11.99
C LYS A 87 -3.85 -9.58 10.85
N ARG A 88 -4.59 -9.13 9.83
CA ARG A 88 -4.02 -8.35 8.72
C ARG A 88 -3.51 -6.99 9.19
N SER A 89 -4.30 -6.24 9.97
CA SER A 89 -3.88 -4.96 10.54
C SER A 89 -2.58 -5.08 11.34
N LEU A 90 -2.45 -6.13 12.15
CA LEU A 90 -1.22 -6.39 12.90
C LEU A 90 -0.01 -6.62 11.97
N TYR A 91 -0.17 -7.46 10.94
CA TYR A 91 0.92 -7.69 10.00
C TYR A 91 1.24 -6.48 9.12
N GLN A 92 0.24 -5.68 8.76
CA GLN A 92 0.44 -4.42 8.05
C GLN A 92 1.20 -3.42 8.93
N LEU A 93 0.92 -3.37 10.23
CA LEU A 93 1.65 -2.51 11.16
C LEU A 93 3.11 -2.97 11.34
N ILE A 94 3.34 -4.28 11.49
CA ILE A 94 4.70 -4.81 11.67
C ILE A 94 5.50 -4.68 10.37
N PHE A 95 5.02 -5.27 9.27
CA PHE A 95 5.77 -5.37 8.03
C PHE A 95 5.59 -4.16 7.12
N GLY A 96 4.41 -3.54 7.11
CA GLY A 96 4.12 -2.39 6.28
C GLY A 96 4.61 -1.08 6.91
N TRP A 97 4.69 -0.99 8.24
CA TRP A 97 5.12 0.25 8.91
C TRP A 97 6.46 0.11 9.65
N ALA A 98 6.57 -0.80 10.63
CA ALA A 98 7.78 -0.86 11.46
C ALA A 98 9.03 -1.24 10.65
N VAL A 99 8.92 -2.21 9.74
CA VAL A 99 10.07 -2.64 8.91
C VAL A 99 10.56 -1.51 7.97
N PRO A 100 9.71 -0.81 7.20
CA PRO A 100 10.16 0.32 6.37
C PRO A 100 10.75 1.48 7.18
N VAL A 101 10.21 1.76 8.37
CA VAL A 101 10.77 2.78 9.29
C VAL A 101 12.20 2.39 9.69
N VAL A 102 12.40 1.16 10.18
CA VAL A 102 13.72 0.67 10.58
C VAL A 102 14.69 0.68 9.39
N ALA A 103 14.25 0.21 8.21
CA ALA A 103 15.06 0.22 7.00
C ALA A 103 15.47 1.65 6.59
N SER A 104 14.56 2.62 6.69
CA SER A 104 14.87 4.02 6.39
C SER A 104 15.84 4.65 7.37
N PHE A 105 15.82 4.25 8.65
CA PHE A 105 16.82 4.69 9.62
C PHE A 105 18.23 4.24 9.21
N PHE A 106 18.38 2.97 8.81
CA PHE A 106 19.67 2.47 8.32
C PHE A 106 20.10 3.16 7.03
N LEU A 107 19.18 3.38 6.10
CA LEU A 107 19.46 4.10 4.85
C LEU A 107 19.89 5.54 5.11
N ALA A 108 19.18 6.24 6.01
CA ALA A 108 19.51 7.60 6.40
C ALA A 108 20.91 7.64 7.06
N LYS A 109 21.18 6.76 8.03
CA LYS A 109 22.51 6.68 8.68
C LYS A 109 23.62 6.47 7.66
N TRP A 110 23.42 5.57 6.70
CA TRP A 110 24.38 5.31 5.64
C TRP A 110 24.58 6.53 4.73
N TYR A 111 23.48 7.14 4.25
CA TYR A 111 23.53 8.32 3.38
C TYR A 111 24.21 9.52 4.04
N PHE A 112 23.83 9.85 5.28
CA PHE A 112 24.42 10.95 6.04
C PHE A 112 25.90 10.69 6.37
N GLY A 113 26.27 9.43 6.64
CA GLY A 113 27.66 9.02 6.82
C GLY A 113 28.53 9.28 5.60
N LEU A 114 28.01 9.06 4.38
CA LEU A 114 28.73 9.35 3.13
C LEU A 114 29.00 10.83 2.91
N ILE A 115 28.14 11.71 3.43
CA ILE A 115 28.32 13.17 3.32
C ILE A 115 29.01 13.79 4.55
N GLY A 116 29.51 12.96 5.47
CA GLY A 116 30.26 13.39 6.65
C GLY A 116 29.39 14.05 7.74
N ILE A 117 28.09 13.78 7.76
CA ILE A 117 27.15 14.34 8.73
C ILE A 117 26.72 13.24 9.70
N ASP A 118 26.80 13.50 11.00
CA ASP A 118 26.22 12.62 12.01
C ASP A 118 24.72 12.92 12.17
N ILE A 119 23.89 11.89 11.94
CA ILE A 119 22.44 11.96 12.05
C ILE A 119 21.98 12.13 13.50
N MET A 120 22.78 11.69 14.47
CA MET A 120 22.45 11.79 15.90
C MET A 120 22.64 13.21 16.43
N THR A 121 23.52 13.99 15.81
CA THR A 121 23.89 15.34 16.28
C THR A 121 23.12 16.45 15.57
N THR A 122 22.38 16.14 14.49
CA THR A 122 21.69 17.14 13.70
C THR A 122 20.26 17.40 14.23
N LEU A 123 19.93 18.69 14.41
CA LEU A 123 18.59 19.21 14.77
C LEU A 123 17.45 18.74 13.84
N TYR A 124 17.84 18.21 12.68
CA TYR A 124 17.01 17.42 11.78
C TYR A 124 16.14 16.39 12.49
N SER A 125 16.61 15.81 13.60
CA SER A 125 15.97 14.62 14.18
C SER A 125 14.57 14.88 14.74
N ARG A 126 14.27 16.05 15.32
CA ARG A 126 13.02 16.19 16.10
C ARG A 126 11.76 16.32 15.24
N HIS A 127 11.80 17.14 14.19
CA HIS A 127 10.65 17.33 13.30
C HIS A 127 10.57 16.24 12.22
N MET A 128 11.72 15.77 11.73
CA MET A 128 11.74 14.66 10.77
C MET A 128 11.28 13.34 11.40
N TYR A 129 11.47 13.11 12.70
CA TYR A 129 11.01 11.87 13.34
C TYR A 129 9.50 11.67 13.19
N VAL A 130 8.72 12.74 13.36
CA VAL A 130 7.26 12.69 13.15
C VAL A 130 6.93 12.36 11.70
N ALA A 131 7.64 12.95 10.74
CA ALA A 131 7.45 12.69 9.32
C ALA A 131 7.87 11.26 8.93
N VAL A 132 8.98 10.76 9.48
CA VAL A 132 9.53 9.41 9.26
C VAL A 132 8.63 8.33 9.81
N LEU A 133 7.99 8.55 10.96
CA LEU A 133 7.00 7.62 11.49
C LEU A 133 5.63 7.78 10.82
N GLY A 134 5.23 9.02 10.56
CA GLY A 134 3.90 9.38 10.10
C GLY A 134 3.66 9.04 8.63
N LEU A 135 4.58 9.37 7.73
CA LEU A 135 4.36 9.16 6.29
C LEU A 135 4.20 7.68 5.90
N PRO A 136 5.05 6.73 6.36
CA PRO A 136 4.83 5.33 6.05
C PRO A 136 3.47 4.85 6.57
N LEU A 137 3.04 5.36 7.73
CA LEU A 137 1.73 5.02 8.29
C LEU A 137 0.59 5.58 7.42
N ILE A 138 0.70 6.83 6.97
CA ILE A 138 -0.27 7.46 6.06
C ILE A 138 -0.34 6.70 4.73
N ILE A 139 0.80 6.30 4.16
CA ILE A 139 0.84 5.49 2.93
C ILE A 139 0.10 4.17 3.17
N ASN A 140 0.42 3.45 4.25
CA ASN A 140 -0.28 2.20 4.59
C ASN A 140 -1.79 2.40 4.74
N PHE A 141 -2.20 3.46 5.44
CA PHE A 141 -3.59 3.79 5.63
C PHE A 141 -4.28 4.12 4.30
N GLY A 142 -3.60 4.85 3.41
CA GLY A 142 -4.08 5.12 2.05
C GLY A 142 -4.32 3.85 1.24
N TYR A 143 -3.42 2.87 1.31
CA TYR A 143 -3.60 1.57 0.66
C TYR A 143 -4.79 0.78 1.25
N MET A 144 -4.94 0.80 2.58
CA MET A 144 -6.07 0.17 3.25
C MET A 144 -7.40 0.82 2.85
N LEU A 145 -7.48 2.15 2.89
CA LEU A 145 -8.67 2.89 2.47
C LEU A 145 -9.00 2.62 1.01
N TYR A 146 -8.01 2.65 0.12
CA TYR A 146 -8.22 2.33 -1.29
C TYR A 146 -8.83 0.94 -1.47
N TYR A 147 -8.32 -0.06 -0.75
CA TYR A 147 -8.88 -1.41 -0.77
C TYR A 147 -10.34 -1.44 -0.31
N LEU A 148 -10.63 -0.82 0.85
CA LEU A 148 -11.97 -0.79 1.41
C LEU A 148 -12.95 -0.06 0.48
N PHE A 149 -12.58 1.10 -0.05
CA PHE A 149 -13.42 1.85 -1.00
C PHE A 149 -13.67 1.06 -2.29
N TYR A 150 -12.66 0.40 -2.83
CA TYR A 150 -12.85 -0.45 -4.00
C TYR A 150 -13.84 -1.58 -3.69
N PHE A 151 -13.65 -2.28 -2.57
CA PHE A 151 -14.49 -3.42 -2.19
C PHE A 151 -15.94 -3.00 -1.88
N PHE A 152 -16.13 -1.94 -1.08
CA PHE A 152 -17.46 -1.40 -0.78
C PHE A 152 -18.14 -0.82 -2.02
N GLY A 153 -17.40 -0.13 -2.89
CA GLY A 153 -17.92 0.40 -4.14
C GLY A 153 -18.46 -0.70 -5.06
N VAL A 154 -17.71 -1.79 -5.21
CA VAL A 154 -18.18 -2.97 -5.95
C VAL A 154 -19.41 -3.60 -5.26
N GLY A 155 -19.41 -3.71 -3.93
CA GLY A 155 -20.55 -4.24 -3.18
C GLY A 155 -21.83 -3.40 -3.36
N VAL A 156 -21.71 -2.07 -3.34
CA VAL A 156 -22.83 -1.14 -3.54
C VAL A 156 -23.32 -1.17 -4.99
N GLU A 157 -22.43 -1.25 -5.98
CA GLU A 157 -22.83 -1.36 -7.39
C GLU A 157 -23.61 -2.65 -7.65
N VAL A 158 -23.16 -3.77 -7.08
CA VAL A 158 -23.87 -5.06 -7.18
C VAL A 158 -25.22 -4.99 -6.46
N ALA A 159 -25.28 -4.39 -5.27
CA ALA A 159 -26.51 -4.23 -4.51
C ALA A 159 -27.51 -3.27 -5.18
N GLY A 160 -27.04 -2.19 -5.81
CA GLY A 160 -27.87 -1.20 -6.49
C GLY A 160 -28.43 -1.69 -7.83
N LYS A 161 -27.83 -2.71 -8.43
CA LYS A 161 -28.39 -3.42 -9.61
C LYS A 161 -29.50 -4.40 -9.24
N LEU A 162 -29.67 -4.75 -7.96
CA LEU A 162 -30.80 -5.52 -7.47
C LEU A 162 -31.99 -4.56 -7.30
N LYS A 163 -33.06 -4.74 -8.09
CA LYS A 163 -34.28 -3.95 -7.87
C LYS A 163 -34.89 -4.34 -6.52
N ALA A 164 -35.37 -3.35 -5.77
CA ALA A 164 -36.05 -3.58 -4.50
C ALA A 164 -37.26 -4.51 -4.71
N GLY A 165 -37.19 -5.72 -4.14
CA GLY A 165 -38.23 -6.74 -4.25
C GLY A 165 -38.05 -7.76 -5.38
N GLU A 166 -37.03 -7.63 -6.25
CA GLU A 166 -36.62 -8.76 -7.08
C GLU A 166 -35.88 -9.76 -6.18
N PRO A 167 -36.33 -11.03 -6.11
CA PRO A 167 -35.60 -12.06 -5.38
C PRO A 167 -34.17 -12.13 -5.92
N TYR A 168 -33.21 -12.47 -5.06
CA TYR A 168 -31.88 -12.84 -5.55
C TYR A 168 -32.07 -13.81 -6.73
N PRO A 169 -31.37 -13.60 -7.86
CA PRO A 169 -31.59 -14.41 -9.03
C PRO A 169 -31.52 -15.87 -8.61
N ASP A 170 -32.62 -16.60 -8.83
CA ASP A 170 -32.73 -18.01 -8.44
C ASP A 170 -31.63 -18.84 -9.11
N GLU A 171 -30.94 -18.30 -10.12
CA GLU A 171 -29.85 -18.92 -10.84
C GLU A 171 -28.55 -18.09 -10.76
N LEU A 172 -27.45 -18.72 -10.32
CA LEU A 172 -26.09 -18.22 -10.50
C LEU A 172 -25.50 -18.76 -11.80
N ILE A 173 -24.87 -17.87 -12.57
CA ILE A 173 -24.17 -18.24 -13.81
C ILE A 173 -22.67 -18.30 -13.54
N PHE A 174 -22.10 -19.50 -13.58
CA PHE A 174 -20.66 -19.72 -13.49
C PHE A 174 -20.08 -19.88 -14.90
N GLN A 175 -19.08 -19.06 -15.23
CA GLN A 175 -18.30 -19.22 -16.46
C GLN A 175 -17.21 -20.28 -16.22
N GLN A 176 -17.39 -21.50 -16.77
CA GLN A 176 -16.35 -22.53 -16.80
C GLN A 176 -15.79 -22.70 -18.22
N ARG A 177 -14.60 -23.31 -18.34
CA ARG A 177 -13.88 -23.51 -19.62
C ARG A 177 -14.65 -24.27 -20.72
N GLY A 178 -15.84 -24.81 -20.43
CA GLY A 178 -16.75 -25.46 -21.37
C GLY A 178 -18.07 -24.74 -21.63
N GLY A 179 -18.27 -23.52 -21.08
CA GLY A 179 -19.50 -22.75 -21.22
C GLY A 179 -20.03 -22.16 -19.91
N ALA A 180 -21.16 -21.48 -20.00
CA ALA A 180 -21.86 -20.94 -18.85
C ALA A 180 -22.72 -22.03 -18.19
N VAL A 181 -22.40 -22.38 -16.95
CA VAL A 181 -23.19 -23.30 -16.11
C VAL A 181 -24.13 -22.45 -15.27
N LYS A 182 -25.45 -22.65 -15.45
CA LYS A 182 -26.47 -22.05 -14.60
C LYS A 182 -26.82 -23.03 -13.49
N MET A 183 -26.74 -22.60 -12.23
CA MET A 183 -27.13 -23.39 -11.06
C MET A 183 -28.14 -22.62 -10.24
N ARG A 184 -29.15 -23.30 -9.72
CA ARG A 184 -30.11 -22.62 -8.84
C ARG A 184 -29.52 -22.37 -7.45
N VAL A 185 -29.83 -21.24 -6.83
CA VAL A 185 -29.30 -20.83 -5.51
C VAL A 185 -29.75 -21.80 -4.41
N ASP A 186 -30.94 -22.36 -4.51
CA ASP A 186 -31.47 -23.37 -3.58
C ASP A 186 -30.78 -24.73 -3.72
N GLU A 187 -30.15 -25.01 -4.86
CA GLU A 187 -29.33 -26.21 -5.08
C GLU A 187 -27.92 -26.07 -4.48
N ILE A 188 -27.52 -24.87 -4.06
CA ILE A 188 -26.19 -24.59 -3.52
C ILE A 188 -26.24 -24.72 -2.00
N ALA A 189 -25.95 -25.91 -1.50
CA ALA A 189 -25.87 -26.16 -0.06
C ALA A 189 -24.72 -25.38 0.62
N TYR A 190 -23.60 -25.22 -0.08
CA TYR A 190 -22.47 -24.38 0.33
C TYR A 190 -21.59 -24.10 -0.89
N VAL A 191 -21.02 -22.90 -0.95
CA VAL A 191 -19.96 -22.59 -1.92
C VAL A 191 -18.63 -22.89 -1.24
N PHE A 192 -18.04 -24.03 -1.57
CA PHE A 192 -16.72 -24.39 -1.05
C PHE A 192 -15.64 -23.67 -1.85
N VAL A 193 -15.08 -22.62 -1.28
CA VAL A 193 -13.93 -21.90 -1.83
C VAL A 193 -12.67 -22.45 -1.18
N ARG A 194 -11.89 -23.26 -1.91
CA ARG A 194 -10.67 -23.93 -1.41
C ARG A 194 -9.41 -23.06 -1.53
#